data_AF-A0A952HLW5-F1
#
_entry.id   AF-A0A952HLW5-F1
#
_cell.length_a   1.000
_cell.length_b   1.000
_cell.length_c   1.000
_cell.angle_alpha   90.00
_cell.angle_beta   90.00
_cell.angle_gamma   90.00
#
_symmetry.space_group_name_H-M   'P 1'
#
loop_
_entity.id
_entity.type
_entity.pdbx_description
1 polymer ?
#
loop_
_entity_poly.entity_id
_entity_poly.type
_entity_poly.pdbx_seq_one_letter_code
_entity_poly.pdbx_strand_id
1 'polypeptide(L)'
;MKKVIAIAEKNSQQTITVVDVDELLQKAGIESDSDLDSASLESKLIKKHIESLGYEFVTYIQSSSMPMLNMSVNNINKTVKHWNEEVPERQLFEMEVKDERPFFGQLYVDFAPVDGNVSDVLTVITEVDMIPETDTQTQSVKILTDFDYQALSIYKVNESFVLVADESLNISVQGNKVVFS
;
A
#
# COMPACT_ATOMS: atom_id res chain seq x y z
N MET A 1 4.86 -10.11 -19.42
CA MET A 1 4.78 -10.97 -18.22
C MET A 1 3.87 -10.31 -17.22
N LYS A 2 2.57 -10.50 -17.45
CA LYS A 2 1.49 -10.07 -16.56
C LYS A 2 1.31 -11.14 -15.47
N LYS A 3 1.61 -10.76 -14.24
CA LYS A 3 1.43 -11.61 -13.05
C LYS A 3 0.35 -11.00 -12.17
N VAL A 4 -0.45 -11.86 -11.58
CA VAL A 4 -1.50 -11.48 -10.63
C VAL A 4 -1.35 -12.28 -9.36
N ILE A 5 -1.75 -11.69 -8.25
CA ILE A 5 -1.84 -12.37 -6.97
C ILE A 5 -3.27 -12.90 -6.85
N ALA A 6 -3.42 -14.22 -6.77
CA ALA A 6 -4.71 -14.87 -6.57
C ALA A 6 -4.85 -15.31 -5.11
N ILE A 7 -5.97 -14.95 -4.51
CA ILE A 7 -6.35 -15.35 -3.15
C ILE A 7 -7.27 -16.55 -3.26
N ALA A 8 -6.92 -17.62 -2.55
CA ALA A 8 -7.63 -18.88 -2.59
C ALA A 8 -7.90 -19.40 -1.17
N GLU A 9 -9.02 -20.07 -0.95
CA GLU A 9 -9.40 -20.60 0.37
C GLU A 9 -9.49 -22.13 0.35
N LYS A 10 -9.04 -22.77 1.44
CA LYS A 10 -9.25 -24.21 1.67
C LYS A 10 -9.35 -24.47 3.17
N ASN A 11 -10.41 -25.16 3.60
CA ASN A 11 -10.64 -25.50 5.01
C ASN A 11 -10.58 -24.28 5.95
N SER A 12 -11.14 -23.14 5.53
CA SER A 12 -11.10 -21.88 6.29
C SER A 12 -9.70 -21.28 6.52
N GLN A 13 -8.70 -21.72 5.75
CA GLN A 13 -7.40 -21.07 5.64
C GLN A 13 -7.26 -20.42 4.26
N GLN A 14 -6.89 -19.14 4.26
CA GLN A 14 -6.57 -18.41 3.04
C GLN A 14 -5.11 -18.64 2.67
N THR A 15 -4.87 -18.91 1.39
CA THR A 15 -3.57 -19.06 0.77
C THR A 15 -3.44 -18.04 -0.35
N ILE A 16 -2.26 -17.43 -0.44
CA ILE A 16 -1.91 -16.47 -1.48
C ILE A 16 -1.01 -17.19 -2.49
N THR A 17 -1.34 -17.11 -3.78
CA THR A 17 -0.48 -17.66 -4.85
C THR A 17 -0.28 -16.65 -5.97
N VAL A 18 0.89 -16.69 -6.59
CA VAL A 18 1.21 -15.86 -7.76
C VAL A 18 0.85 -16.66 -9.01
N VAL A 19 0.06 -16.05 -9.89
CA VAL A 19 -0.39 -16.65 -11.15
C VAL A 19 0.21 -15.88 -12.32
N ASP A 20 0.90 -16.59 -13.22
CA ASP A 20 1.38 -16.03 -14.48
C ASP A 20 0.26 -16.11 -15.53
N VAL A 21 -0.35 -14.95 -15.82
CA VAL A 21 -1.53 -14.87 -16.69
C VAL A 21 -1.14 -15.15 -18.14
N ASP A 22 0.05 -14.71 -18.55
CA ASP A 22 0.57 -14.94 -19.90
C ASP A 22 0.80 -16.45 -20.14
N GLU A 23 1.29 -17.18 -19.13
CA GLU A 23 1.44 -18.64 -19.19
C GLU A 23 0.09 -19.37 -19.28
N LEU A 24 -0.93 -18.89 -18.57
CA LEU A 24 -2.29 -19.46 -18.62
C LEU A 24 -2.95 -19.22 -19.98
N LEU A 25 -2.78 -18.04 -20.57
CA LEU A 25 -3.29 -17.71 -21.91
C LEU A 25 -2.62 -18.59 -22.97
N GLN A 26 -1.31 -18.79 -22.88
CA GLN A 26 -0.55 -19.66 -23.79
C GLN A 26 -1.00 -21.12 -23.69
N LYS A 27 -1.20 -21.64 -22.47
CA LYS A 27 -1.74 -23.00 -22.23
C LYS A 27 -3.15 -23.18 -22.75
N ALA A 28 -3.95 -22.12 -22.79
CA ALA A 28 -5.30 -22.13 -23.32
C ALA A 28 -5.36 -21.95 -24.86
N GLY A 29 -4.23 -21.69 -25.52
CA GLY A 29 -4.16 -21.45 -26.96
C GLY A 29 -4.75 -20.10 -27.38
N ILE A 30 -4.77 -19.12 -26.48
CA ILE A 30 -5.35 -17.79 -26.70
C ILE A 30 -4.21 -16.79 -26.94
N GLU A 31 -4.23 -16.12 -28.09
CA GLU A 31 -3.30 -15.03 -28.39
C GLU A 31 -3.70 -13.77 -27.61
N SER A 32 -2.72 -13.07 -27.02
CA SER A 32 -2.91 -11.96 -26.07
C SER A 32 -3.63 -10.73 -26.66
N ASP A 33 -3.81 -10.68 -27.98
CA ASP A 33 -4.35 -9.54 -28.74
C ASP A 33 -5.79 -9.74 -29.24
N SER A 34 -6.49 -10.80 -28.85
CA SER A 34 -7.88 -10.97 -29.30
C SER A 34 -8.84 -10.02 -28.56
N ASP A 35 -9.59 -9.19 -29.31
CA ASP A 35 -10.59 -8.18 -28.89
C ASP A 35 -11.81 -8.71 -28.10
N LEU A 36 -11.67 -9.85 -27.41
CA LEU A 36 -12.66 -10.41 -26.52
C LEU A 36 -12.34 -9.99 -25.08
N ASP A 37 -13.16 -9.09 -24.53
CA ASP A 37 -13.23 -8.65 -23.11
C ASP A 37 -12.18 -9.33 -22.20
N SER A 38 -10.92 -8.91 -22.37
CA SER A 38 -9.75 -9.70 -21.96
C SER A 38 -9.69 -9.90 -20.46
N ALA A 39 -10.16 -8.91 -19.70
CA ALA A 39 -10.30 -8.99 -18.24
C ALA A 39 -11.28 -10.09 -17.79
N SER A 40 -12.39 -10.28 -18.51
CA SER A 40 -13.39 -11.33 -18.22
C SER A 40 -12.82 -12.74 -18.49
N LEU A 41 -11.99 -12.86 -19.53
CA LEU A 41 -11.36 -14.12 -19.93
C LEU A 41 -10.22 -14.50 -18.96
N GLU A 42 -9.37 -13.54 -18.61
CA GLU A 42 -8.29 -13.69 -17.64
C GLU A 42 -8.82 -14.13 -16.27
N SER A 43 -9.86 -13.44 -15.77
CA SER A 43 -10.52 -13.80 -14.51
C SER A 43 -11.02 -15.25 -14.48
N LYS A 44 -11.61 -15.72 -15.59
CA LYS A 44 -12.06 -17.12 -15.73
C LYS A 44 -10.90 -18.12 -15.74
N LEU A 45 -9.79 -17.78 -16.39
CA LEU A 45 -8.60 -18.63 -16.44
C LEU A 45 -7.92 -18.74 -15.08
N ILE A 46 -7.77 -17.63 -14.37
CA ILE A 46 -7.21 -17.58 -13.02
C ILE A 46 -8.07 -18.41 -12.07
N LYS A 47 -9.39 -18.19 -12.09
CA LYS A 47 -10.34 -18.98 -11.27
C LYS A 47 -10.22 -20.48 -11.54
N LYS A 48 -10.25 -20.90 -12.80
CA LYS A 48 -10.14 -22.32 -13.17
C LYS A 48 -8.80 -22.94 -12.74
N HIS A 49 -7.72 -22.17 -12.83
CA HIS A 49 -6.40 -22.61 -12.37
C HIS A 49 -6.39 -22.85 -10.86
N ILE A 50 -6.92 -21.91 -10.06
CA ILE A 50 -7.00 -22.03 -8.60
C ILE A 50 -7.89 -23.21 -8.18
N GLU A 51 -9.04 -23.39 -8.82
CA GLU A 51 -9.93 -24.53 -8.59
C GLU A 51 -9.24 -25.88 -8.92
N SER A 52 -8.40 -25.91 -9.97
CA SER A 52 -7.64 -27.12 -10.32
C SER A 52 -6.59 -27.52 -9.27
N LEU A 53 -6.13 -26.55 -8.47
CA LEU A 53 -5.23 -26.79 -7.34
C LEU A 53 -5.98 -27.25 -6.08
N GLY A 54 -7.32 -27.36 -6.15
CA GLY A 54 -8.18 -27.79 -5.05
C GLY A 54 -8.41 -26.71 -4.00
N TYR A 55 -8.44 -25.45 -4.42
CA TYR A 55 -8.80 -24.29 -3.61
C TYR A 55 -10.02 -23.58 -4.18
N GLU A 56 -10.78 -22.89 -3.34
CA GLU A 56 -11.85 -21.99 -3.76
C GLU A 56 -11.27 -20.63 -4.15
N PHE A 57 -11.62 -20.11 -5.33
CA PHE A 57 -11.13 -18.82 -5.80
C PHE A 57 -11.91 -17.66 -5.15
N VAL A 58 -11.19 -16.72 -4.56
CA VAL A 58 -11.77 -15.56 -3.86
C VAL A 58 -11.67 -14.28 -4.71
N THR A 59 -10.45 -13.85 -5.08
CA THR A 59 -10.20 -12.65 -5.91
C THR A 59 -8.77 -12.64 -6.48
N TYR A 60 -8.45 -11.68 -7.35
CA TYR A 60 -7.07 -11.35 -7.74
C TYR A 60 -6.83 -9.84 -7.88
N ILE A 61 -5.59 -9.40 -7.67
CA ILE A 61 -5.16 -7.98 -7.74
C ILE A 61 -4.33 -7.74 -9.01
N GLN A 62 -4.55 -6.60 -9.67
CA GLN A 62 -3.87 -6.20 -10.90
C GLN A 62 -3.24 -4.80 -10.73
N SER A 63 -1.94 -4.67 -11.00
CA SER A 63 -1.22 -3.40 -10.82
C SER A 63 -1.32 -2.50 -12.07
N SER A 64 -1.75 -1.25 -11.90
CA SER A 64 -1.66 -0.22 -12.96
C SER A 64 -1.55 1.22 -12.42
N SER A 65 -0.32 1.76 -12.46
CA SER A 65 0.15 3.16 -12.70
C SER A 65 -0.60 4.41 -12.15
N MET A 66 0.08 5.24 -11.35
CA MET A 66 -0.35 6.60 -10.93
C MET A 66 0.48 7.75 -11.58
N PRO A 67 -0.11 8.96 -11.85
CA PRO A 67 0.60 10.12 -12.39
C PRO A 67 0.99 11.18 -11.32
N MET A 68 2.14 11.85 -11.51
CA MET A 68 2.72 12.91 -10.65
C MET A 68 2.23 14.33 -11.01
N LEU A 69 1.99 15.20 -10.00
CA LEU A 69 1.73 16.64 -10.20
C LEU A 69 2.31 17.50 -9.04
N ASN A 70 3.15 18.48 -9.41
CA ASN A 70 3.77 19.49 -8.54
C ASN A 70 2.78 20.58 -8.10
N MET A 71 2.78 21.03 -6.84
CA MET A 71 2.34 22.39 -6.46
C MET A 71 2.82 22.90 -5.07
N SER A 72 2.79 24.23 -4.94
CA SER A 72 3.47 25.12 -3.97
C SER A 72 2.90 25.12 -2.54
N VAL A 73 3.78 25.02 -1.53
CA VAL A 73 3.46 24.94 -0.09
C VAL A 73 3.79 26.26 0.66
N ASN A 74 2.92 26.66 1.58
CA ASN A 74 3.22 27.70 2.59
C ASN A 74 4.02 27.08 3.75
N ASN A 75 5.35 27.07 3.63
CA ASN A 75 6.25 26.38 4.56
C ASN A 75 6.33 27.09 5.92
N ILE A 76 5.87 26.43 6.99
CA ILE A 76 6.27 26.78 8.36
C ILE A 76 7.00 25.57 8.95
N ASN A 77 8.30 25.48 8.68
CA ASN A 77 9.18 24.53 9.34
C ASN A 77 9.34 24.94 10.81
N LYS A 78 9.08 24.02 11.74
CA LYS A 78 9.34 24.22 13.17
C LYS A 78 10.27 23.15 13.69
N THR A 79 11.33 23.56 14.39
CA THR A 79 12.13 22.63 15.20
C THR A 79 11.35 22.23 16.45
N VAL A 80 11.14 20.94 16.65
CA VAL A 80 10.36 20.36 17.74
C VAL A 80 11.27 19.51 18.64
N LYS A 81 10.93 19.42 19.94
CA LYS A 81 11.66 18.61 20.93
C LYS A 81 10.85 17.38 21.30
N HIS A 82 11.50 16.23 21.43
CA HIS A 82 10.87 15.00 21.93
C HIS A 82 10.29 15.18 23.34
N TRP A 83 9.06 14.69 23.54
CA TRP A 83 8.45 14.47 24.85
C TRP A 83 8.54 12.99 25.21
N ASN A 84 9.75 12.52 25.52
CA ASN A 84 9.96 11.20 26.14
C ASN A 84 10.94 11.39 27.31
N GLU A 85 10.54 10.95 28.50
CA GLU A 85 11.32 11.09 29.73
C GLU A 85 12.51 10.11 29.79
N GLU A 86 12.53 9.07 28.94
CA GLU A 86 13.51 7.99 28.98
C GLU A 86 14.72 8.18 28.03
N VAL A 87 14.75 9.25 27.21
CA VAL A 87 15.84 9.50 26.26
C VAL A 87 16.78 10.60 26.81
N PRO A 88 18.06 10.29 27.12
CA PRO A 88 18.97 11.21 27.82
C PRO A 88 19.36 12.46 27.01
N GLU A 89 19.32 12.37 25.67
CA GLU A 89 19.65 13.46 24.76
C GLU A 89 18.45 13.70 23.84
N ARG A 90 17.74 14.80 24.05
CA ARG A 90 16.59 15.20 23.23
C ARG A 90 17.09 15.56 21.83
N GLN A 91 17.13 14.58 20.94
CA GLN A 91 17.40 14.82 19.53
C GLN A 91 16.37 15.84 18.99
N LEU A 92 16.89 16.87 18.33
CA LEU A 92 16.04 17.85 17.66
C LEU A 92 15.57 17.24 16.34
N PHE A 93 14.32 17.50 16.01
CA PHE A 93 13.77 17.17 14.70
C PHE A 93 13.03 18.38 14.15
N GLU A 94 12.91 18.44 12.84
CA GLU A 94 12.06 19.39 12.16
C GLU A 94 10.73 18.73 11.84
N MET A 95 9.67 19.52 11.90
CA MET A 95 8.34 19.10 11.50
C MET A 95 7.69 20.19 10.67
N GLU A 96 7.08 19.78 9.57
CA GLU A 96 6.25 20.62 8.71
C GLU A 96 4.85 20.01 8.64
N VAL A 97 3.83 20.87 8.70
CA VAL A 97 2.43 20.47 8.49
C VAL A 97 1.92 21.19 7.25
N LYS A 98 1.50 20.43 6.24
CA LYS A 98 0.92 20.97 5.01
C LYS A 98 -0.57 20.67 4.99
N ASP A 99 -1.36 21.73 5.12
CA ASP A 99 -2.81 21.66 5.15
C ASP A 99 -3.39 21.71 3.73
N GLU A 100 -3.51 20.52 3.13
CA GLU A 100 -4.06 20.31 1.80
C GLU A 100 -5.55 19.93 1.83
N ARG A 101 -6.20 20.00 3.00
CA ARG A 101 -7.62 19.65 3.15
C ARG A 101 -8.55 20.48 2.25
N PRO A 102 -8.30 21.78 2.00
CA PRO A 102 -9.15 22.58 1.10
C PRO A 102 -9.12 22.11 -0.36
N PHE A 103 -8.09 21.38 -0.79
CA PHE A 103 -7.87 21.01 -2.19
C PHE A 103 -8.00 19.51 -2.43
N PHE A 104 -7.42 18.69 -1.54
CA PHE A 104 -7.31 17.23 -1.70
C PHE A 104 -7.90 16.44 -0.53
N GLY A 105 -8.42 17.11 0.51
CA GLY A 105 -8.97 16.43 1.68
C GLY A 105 -7.90 15.76 2.57
N GLN A 106 -6.62 16.09 2.36
CA GLN A 106 -5.47 15.45 2.99
C GLN A 106 -4.73 16.43 3.91
N LEU A 107 -4.16 15.91 4.99
CA LEU A 107 -3.22 16.64 5.84
C LEU A 107 -1.90 15.89 5.87
N TYR A 108 -0.82 16.57 5.50
CA TYR A 108 0.53 16.02 5.48
C TYR A 108 1.30 16.50 6.71
N VAL A 109 2.09 15.60 7.27
CA VAL A 109 3.04 15.89 8.34
C VAL A 109 4.37 15.27 7.96
N ASP A 110 5.33 16.13 7.65
CA ASP A 110 6.69 15.72 7.30
C ASP A 110 7.55 15.91 8.54
N PHE A 111 8.42 14.95 8.85
CA PHE A 111 9.37 15.11 9.94
C PHE A 111 10.70 14.41 9.65
N ALA A 112 11.78 15.03 10.10
CA ALA A 112 13.14 14.57 9.90
C ALA A 112 14.06 15.04 11.03
N PRO A 113 15.16 14.33 11.33
CA PRO A 113 16.21 14.86 12.20
C PRO A 113 16.78 16.17 11.63
N VAL A 114 17.16 17.12 12.49
CA VAL A 114 17.75 18.41 12.04
C VAL A 114 19.02 18.21 11.21
N ASP A 115 19.84 17.23 11.60
CA ASP A 115 21.10 16.90 10.92
C ASP A 115 20.95 15.70 9.95
N GLY A 116 19.72 15.35 9.57
CA GLY A 116 19.41 14.23 8.68
C GLY A 116 19.57 14.57 7.19
N ASN A 117 19.58 13.54 6.34
CA ASN A 117 19.51 13.66 4.90
C ASN A 117 18.05 13.79 4.43
N VAL A 118 17.85 14.18 3.17
CA VAL A 118 16.52 14.21 2.54
C VAL A 118 15.84 12.84 2.57
N SER A 119 16.61 11.76 2.46
CA SER A 119 16.11 10.38 2.59
C SER A 119 15.62 9.99 3.99
N ASP A 120 15.89 10.83 4.99
CA ASP A 120 15.51 10.59 6.38
C ASP A 120 14.15 11.25 6.71
N VAL A 121 13.52 11.90 5.73
CA VAL A 121 12.19 12.49 5.85
C VAL A 121 11.15 11.38 5.86
N LEU A 122 10.38 11.32 6.94
CA LEU A 122 9.18 10.50 7.03
C LEU A 122 7.97 11.41 6.83
N THR A 123 7.12 11.05 5.87
CA THR A 123 5.89 11.79 5.60
C THR A 123 4.69 10.96 6.03
N VAL A 124 3.78 11.58 6.78
CA VAL A 124 2.51 10.98 7.20
C VAL A 124 1.36 11.77 6.60
N ILE A 125 0.48 11.09 5.89
CA ILE A 125 -0.74 11.66 5.33
C ILE A 125 -1.92 11.13 6.14
N THR A 126 -2.82 12.02 6.54
CA THR A 126 -4.09 11.64 7.17
C THR A 126 -5.25 12.11 6.32
N GLU A 127 -6.23 11.23 6.11
CA GLU A 127 -7.40 11.50 5.26
C GLU A 127 -8.57 10.56 5.60
N VAL A 128 -9.69 10.77 4.90
CA VAL A 128 -10.76 9.76 4.79
C VAL A 128 -10.60 9.11 3.43
N ASP A 129 -10.32 7.81 3.42
CA ASP A 129 -10.07 7.05 2.20
C ASP A 129 -10.95 5.78 2.17
N MET A 130 -11.02 5.13 1.01
CA MET A 130 -11.66 3.84 0.87
C MET A 130 -10.68 2.73 1.24
N ILE A 131 -11.12 1.79 2.07
CA ILE A 131 -10.36 0.57 2.32
C ILE A 131 -10.24 -0.15 0.96
N PRO A 132 -9.02 -0.51 0.51
CA PRO A 132 -8.82 -1.14 -0.80
C PRO A 132 -9.74 -2.33 -1.00
N GLU A 133 -10.27 -2.44 -2.22
CA GLU A 133 -11.19 -3.52 -2.63
C GLU A 133 -12.53 -3.55 -1.88
N THR A 134 -12.88 -2.45 -1.20
CA THR A 134 -14.19 -2.28 -0.57
C THR A 134 -14.79 -0.92 -0.94
N ASP A 135 -16.11 -0.80 -0.78
CA ASP A 135 -16.81 0.49 -0.86
C ASP A 135 -16.87 1.22 0.50
N THR A 136 -16.04 0.81 1.47
CA THR A 136 -16.08 1.36 2.83
C THR A 136 -15.10 2.51 2.98
N GLN A 137 -15.63 3.71 3.17
CA GLN A 137 -14.84 4.88 3.56
C GLN A 137 -14.52 4.83 5.06
N THR A 138 -13.28 5.13 5.41
CA THR A 138 -12.82 5.20 6.80
C THR A 138 -11.65 6.16 6.97
N GLN A 139 -11.29 6.44 8.21
CA GLN A 139 -10.08 7.21 8.51
C GLN A 139 -8.85 6.37 8.16
N SER A 140 -7.94 6.97 7.40
CA SER A 140 -6.69 6.34 7.01
C SER A 140 -5.48 7.19 7.40
N VAL A 141 -4.36 6.50 7.59
CA VAL A 141 -3.04 7.07 7.74
C VAL A 141 -2.13 6.42 6.71
N LYS A 142 -1.47 7.22 5.87
CA LYS A 142 -0.47 6.74 4.92
C LYS A 142 0.90 7.19 5.38
N ILE A 143 1.88 6.31 5.23
CA ILE A 143 3.27 6.52 5.60
C ILE A 143 4.09 6.44 4.33
N LEU A 144 4.84 7.49 4.07
CA LEU A 144 5.71 7.64 2.92
C LEU A 144 7.16 7.68 3.43
N THR A 145 8.01 6.78 2.93
CA THR A 145 9.43 6.70 3.29
C THR A 145 10.32 7.61 2.44
N ASP A 146 9.77 8.14 1.37
CA ASP A 146 10.32 9.22 0.54
C ASP A 146 9.12 10.00 -0.04
N PHE A 147 9.33 11.21 -0.56
CA PHE A 147 8.26 12.09 -1.06
C PHE A 147 7.32 11.42 -2.08
N ASP A 148 7.84 10.45 -2.83
CA ASP A 148 7.09 9.77 -3.89
C ASP A 148 6.76 8.30 -3.55
N TYR A 149 7.23 7.77 -2.42
CA TYR A 149 7.11 6.34 -2.10
C TYR A 149 6.22 6.09 -0.89
N GLN A 150 4.96 5.73 -1.15
CA GLN A 150 4.06 5.24 -0.11
C GLN A 150 4.52 3.86 0.34
N ALA A 151 4.88 3.74 1.61
CA ALA A 151 5.31 2.48 2.19
C ALA A 151 4.14 1.69 2.80
N LEU A 152 3.25 2.38 3.52
CA LEU A 152 2.19 1.72 4.29
C LEU A 152 0.94 2.59 4.34
N SER A 153 -0.22 2.00 4.15
CA SER A 153 -1.52 2.59 4.49
C SER A 153 -2.14 1.82 5.67
N ILE A 154 -2.73 2.55 6.60
CA ILE A 154 -3.40 2.02 7.79
C ILE A 154 -4.84 2.53 7.78
N TYR A 155 -5.80 1.63 7.73
CA TYR A 155 -7.22 1.95 7.73
C TYR A 155 -7.86 1.50 9.05
N LYS A 156 -8.61 2.38 9.72
CA LYS A 156 -9.36 2.01 10.92
C LYS A 156 -10.60 1.21 10.54
N VAL A 157 -10.80 0.05 11.15
CA VAL A 157 -11.99 -0.79 10.92
C VAL A 157 -12.52 -1.27 12.27
N ASN A 158 -13.59 -0.64 12.77
CA ASN A 158 -14.12 -0.89 14.11
C ASN A 158 -13.00 -0.80 15.18
N GLU A 159 -12.75 -1.88 15.92
CA GLU A 159 -11.70 -2.00 16.95
C GLU A 159 -10.38 -2.57 16.40
N SER A 160 -10.18 -2.54 15.08
CA SER A 160 -9.03 -3.13 14.40
C SER A 160 -8.46 -2.20 13.34
N PHE A 161 -7.29 -2.57 12.81
CA PHE A 161 -6.63 -1.86 11.72
C PHE A 161 -6.35 -2.81 10.56
N VAL A 162 -6.58 -2.33 9.34
CA VAL A 162 -6.12 -2.98 8.12
C VAL A 162 -4.85 -2.27 7.68
N LEU A 163 -3.77 -3.02 7.52
CA LEU A 163 -2.47 -2.53 7.08
C LEU A 163 -2.24 -2.97 5.64
N VAL A 164 -2.00 -2.03 4.75
CA VAL A 164 -1.73 -2.27 3.34
C VAL A 164 -0.35 -1.72 3.03
N ALA A 165 0.63 -2.61 2.98
CA ALA A 165 2.00 -2.25 2.61
C ALA A 165 2.15 -2.22 1.10
N ASP A 166 3.09 -1.40 0.64
CA ASP A 166 3.52 -1.44 -0.76
C ASP A 166 4.16 -2.79 -1.10
N GLU A 167 3.91 -3.26 -2.32
CA GLU A 167 4.35 -4.58 -2.78
C GLU A 167 5.88 -4.73 -2.86
N SER A 168 6.61 -3.62 -2.96
CA SER A 168 8.08 -3.66 -3.00
C SER A 168 8.71 -3.85 -1.64
N LEU A 169 7.96 -3.70 -0.55
CA LEU A 169 8.50 -3.79 0.80
C LEU A 169 8.58 -5.24 1.25
N ASN A 170 9.72 -5.63 1.80
CA ASN A 170 9.85 -6.89 2.47
C ASN A 170 9.21 -6.78 3.84
N ILE A 171 8.27 -7.69 4.12
CA ILE A 171 7.64 -7.79 5.42
C ILE A 171 8.29 -8.94 6.18
N SER A 172 8.86 -8.63 7.35
CA SER A 172 9.42 -9.65 8.25
C SER A 172 8.88 -9.50 9.67
N VAL A 173 8.79 -10.62 10.38
CA VAL A 173 8.42 -10.63 11.81
C VAL A 173 9.67 -10.90 12.63
N GLN A 174 10.00 -9.95 13.52
CA GLN A 174 11.18 -10.01 14.38
C GLN A 174 10.74 -9.93 15.84
N GLY A 175 10.53 -11.09 16.46
CA GLY A 175 10.00 -11.18 17.81
C GLY A 175 8.56 -10.65 17.89
N ASN A 176 8.37 -9.54 18.61
CA ASN A 176 7.07 -8.86 18.73
C ASN A 176 6.92 -7.68 17.75
N LYS A 177 7.76 -7.59 16.72
CA LYS A 177 7.76 -6.49 15.74
C LYS A 177 7.42 -7.02 14.34
N VAL A 178 6.64 -6.23 13.61
CA VAL A 178 6.51 -6.35 12.14
C VAL A 178 7.39 -5.26 11.53
N VAL A 179 8.28 -5.66 10.62
CA VAL A 179 9.26 -4.79 9.98
C VAL A 179 8.97 -4.75 8.49
N PHE A 180 8.87 -3.54 7.94
CA PHE A 180 8.75 -3.27 6.52
C PHE A 180 10.08 -2.68 6.04
N SER A 181 10.74 -3.31 5.05
CA SER A 181 12.10 -2.94 4.60
C SER A 181 12.35 -3.17 3.12
#